data_AF-A0A4Y7KSH4-F1
#
_entry.id   AF-A0A4Y7KSH4-F1
#
_cell.length_a   1.000
_cell.length_b   1.000
_cell.length_c   1.000
_cell.angle_alpha   90.00
_cell.angle_beta   90.00
_cell.angle_gamma   90.00
#
_symmetry.space_group_name_H-M   'P 1'
#
loop_
_entity.id
_entity.type
_entity.pdbx_description
1 polymer ?
#
loop_
_entity_poly.entity_id
_entity_poly.type
_entity_poly.pdbx_seq_one_letter_code
_entity_poly.pdbx_strand_id
1 'polypeptide(L)'
;MKSAEEKERFKEDSLKRRRTDSEEGLEASSTTEELKLQVQAYRYKIEELSKKLEEKEGETESLQDLNHTLIVKERKSNDELQEARKELISQLKGTGNSHASIRYKRMGELDSKPFQEVCKKKYSGREERDVKALELCSLWEGHIKDSNWFPFVNVEIGNNNYKEMIDDKDDKLNRLRNDLGDDVFRAVTTALTEMNEYNASGRYIVAELWNFKEERRATLKEGIQRLSKYKRMKK
;
A
#
# COMPACT_ATOMS: atom_id res chain seq x y z
N MET A 1 4.73 -84.27 -62.60
CA MET A 1 5.46 -83.68 -61.45
C MET A 1 5.08 -82.22 -61.17
N LYS A 2 5.03 -81.31 -62.17
CA LYS A 2 4.71 -79.87 -61.96
C LYS A 2 3.39 -79.54 -61.24
N SER A 3 2.32 -80.32 -61.45
CA SER A 3 0.98 -80.05 -60.87
C SER A 3 0.84 -80.36 -59.36
N ALA A 4 1.69 -81.24 -58.82
CA ALA A 4 1.68 -81.56 -57.39
C ALA A 4 2.44 -80.50 -56.57
N GLU A 5 3.55 -79.99 -57.12
CA GLU A 5 4.36 -78.93 -56.51
C GLU A 5 3.62 -77.58 -56.43
N GLU A 6 2.80 -77.26 -57.42
CA GLU A 6 1.95 -76.04 -57.38
C GLU A 6 0.87 -76.10 -56.30
N LYS A 7 0.27 -77.28 -56.08
CA LYS A 7 -0.73 -77.47 -55.03
C LYS A 7 -0.11 -77.40 -53.63
N GLU A 8 1.09 -77.94 -53.45
CA GLU A 8 1.82 -77.83 -52.17
C GLU A 8 2.25 -76.39 -51.89
N ARG A 9 2.81 -75.67 -52.87
CA ARG A 9 3.13 -74.24 -52.71
C ARG A 9 1.91 -73.41 -52.33
N PHE A 10 0.76 -73.65 -52.96
CA PHE A 10 -0.47 -72.92 -52.64
C PHE A 10 -0.97 -73.20 -51.22
N LYS A 11 -0.86 -74.46 -50.76
CA LYS A 11 -1.18 -74.82 -49.36
C LYS A 11 -0.22 -74.17 -48.38
N GLU A 12 1.07 -74.17 -48.69
CA GLU A 12 2.10 -73.58 -47.83
C GLU A 12 1.95 -72.06 -47.71
N ASP A 13 1.65 -71.36 -48.81
CA ASP A 13 1.34 -69.92 -48.79
C ASP A 13 0.06 -69.62 -48.01
N SER A 14 -0.97 -70.47 -48.16
CA SER A 14 -2.22 -70.32 -47.40
C SER A 14 -2.00 -70.52 -45.91
N LEU A 15 -1.12 -71.45 -45.52
CA LEU A 15 -0.74 -71.69 -44.13
C LEU A 15 0.13 -70.55 -43.56
N LYS A 16 1.05 -69.99 -44.36
CA LYS A 16 1.85 -68.83 -43.97
C LYS A 16 0.98 -67.61 -43.71
N ARG A 17 0.03 -67.31 -44.61
CA ARG A 17 -0.93 -66.20 -44.42
C ARG A 17 -1.76 -66.36 -43.15
N ARG A 18 -2.28 -67.56 -42.87
CA ARG A 18 -3.01 -67.81 -41.60
C ARG A 18 -2.14 -67.63 -40.36
N ARG A 19 -0.84 -67.94 -40.42
CA ARG A 19 0.07 -67.72 -39.29
C ARG A 19 0.35 -66.24 -39.09
N THR A 20 0.62 -65.49 -40.16
CA THR A 20 0.84 -64.04 -40.07
C THR A 20 -0.40 -63.32 -39.57
N ASP A 21 -1.59 -63.64 -40.10
CA ASP A 21 -2.85 -63.03 -39.65
C ASP A 21 -3.13 -63.35 -38.16
N SER A 22 -2.73 -64.53 -37.69
CA SER A 22 -2.86 -64.93 -36.28
C SER A 22 -1.83 -64.24 -35.38
N GLU A 23 -0.61 -64.02 -35.85
CA GLU A 23 0.46 -63.30 -35.12
C GLU A 23 0.13 -61.80 -35.01
N GLU A 24 -0.30 -61.17 -36.10
CA GLU A 24 -0.76 -59.78 -36.12
C GLU A 24 -1.99 -59.58 -35.20
N GLY A 25 -2.92 -60.54 -35.18
CA GLY A 25 -4.06 -60.52 -34.27
C GLY A 25 -3.68 -60.63 -32.79
N LEU A 26 -2.65 -61.43 -32.47
CA LEU A 26 -2.12 -61.56 -31.10
C LEU A 26 -1.38 -60.29 -30.66
N GLU A 27 -0.57 -59.70 -31.54
CA GLU A 27 0.18 -58.47 -31.27
C GLU A 27 -0.76 -57.25 -31.09
N ALA A 28 -1.80 -57.15 -31.94
CA ALA A 28 -2.86 -56.15 -31.79
C ALA A 28 -3.66 -56.33 -30.48
N SER A 29 -3.91 -57.58 -30.06
CA SER A 29 -4.57 -57.85 -28.78
C SER A 29 -3.69 -57.47 -27.58
N SER A 30 -2.36 -57.68 -27.66
CA SER A 30 -1.41 -57.31 -26.61
C SER A 30 -1.28 -55.80 -26.43
N THR A 31 -1.14 -55.06 -27.54
CA THR A 31 -1.07 -53.59 -27.54
C THR A 31 -2.38 -52.94 -27.10
N THR A 32 -3.52 -53.54 -27.44
CA THR A 32 -4.84 -53.10 -26.94
C THR A 32 -4.94 -53.22 -25.40
N GLU A 33 -4.35 -54.28 -24.82
CA GLU A 33 -4.38 -54.50 -23.38
C GLU A 33 -3.47 -53.52 -22.62
N GLU A 34 -2.30 -53.19 -23.17
CA GLU A 34 -1.42 -52.13 -22.63
C GLU A 34 -2.09 -50.75 -22.66
N LEU A 35 -2.74 -50.39 -23.77
CA LEU A 35 -3.49 -49.14 -23.88
C LEU A 35 -4.63 -49.06 -22.86
N LYS A 36 -5.36 -50.16 -22.62
CA LYS A 36 -6.39 -50.22 -21.57
C LYS A 36 -5.81 -49.97 -20.18
N LEU A 37 -4.69 -50.60 -19.83
CA LEU A 37 -4.01 -50.39 -18.55
C LEU A 37 -3.57 -48.93 -18.39
N GLN A 38 -3.05 -48.33 -19.45
CA GLN A 38 -2.63 -46.93 -19.44
C GLN A 38 -3.82 -45.96 -19.27
N VAL A 39 -4.93 -46.19 -19.99
CA VAL A 39 -6.18 -45.43 -19.83
C VAL A 39 -6.70 -45.55 -18.40
N GLN A 40 -6.65 -46.74 -17.80
CA GLN A 40 -7.08 -46.95 -16.42
C GLN A 40 -6.19 -46.19 -15.43
N ALA A 41 -4.86 -46.20 -15.63
CA ALA A 41 -3.92 -45.43 -14.81
C ALA A 41 -4.16 -43.92 -14.91
N TYR A 42 -4.39 -43.39 -16.12
CA TYR A 42 -4.73 -41.98 -16.30
C TYR A 42 -6.07 -41.63 -15.66
N ARG A 43 -7.07 -42.52 -15.72
CA ARG A 43 -8.37 -42.31 -15.07
C ARG A 43 -8.22 -42.16 -13.56
N TYR A 44 -7.47 -43.06 -12.91
CA TYR A 44 -7.19 -42.95 -11.47
C TYR A 44 -6.47 -41.65 -11.12
N LYS A 45 -5.50 -41.22 -11.93
CA LYS A 45 -4.77 -39.97 -11.69
C LYS A 45 -5.65 -38.73 -11.86
N ILE A 46 -6.57 -38.74 -12.82
CA ILE A 46 -7.57 -37.68 -13.00
C ILE A 46 -8.50 -37.63 -11.78
N GLU A 47 -9.00 -38.77 -11.31
CA GLU A 47 -9.85 -38.84 -10.11
C GLU A 47 -9.14 -38.29 -8.87
N GLU A 48 -7.86 -38.66 -8.66
CA GLU A 48 -7.05 -38.14 -7.56
C GLU A 48 -6.84 -36.62 -7.64
N LEU A 49 -6.50 -36.11 -8.83
CA LEU A 49 -6.29 -34.67 -9.04
C LEU A 49 -7.59 -33.88 -8.89
N SER A 50 -8.72 -34.39 -9.38
CA SER A 50 -10.03 -33.76 -9.21
C SER A 50 -10.41 -33.65 -7.74
N LYS A 51 -10.17 -34.70 -6.94
CA LYS A 51 -10.43 -34.64 -5.50
C LYS A 51 -9.56 -33.61 -4.78
N LYS A 52 -8.26 -33.56 -5.11
CA LYS A 52 -7.35 -32.54 -4.55
C LYS A 52 -7.75 -31.12 -4.96
N LEU A 53 -8.25 -30.95 -6.17
CA LEU A 53 -8.74 -29.67 -6.66
C LEU A 53 -9.96 -29.21 -5.85
N GLU A 54 -10.95 -30.08 -5.66
CA GLU A 54 -12.15 -29.81 -4.86
C GLU A 54 -11.80 -29.45 -3.40
N GLU A 55 -10.89 -30.21 -2.78
CA GLU A 55 -10.38 -29.90 -1.44
C GLU A 55 -9.72 -28.51 -1.38
N LYS A 56 -8.90 -28.17 -2.38
CA LYS A 56 -8.22 -26.87 -2.46
C LYS A 56 -9.17 -25.71 -2.76
N GLU A 57 -10.20 -25.93 -3.56
CA GLU A 57 -11.26 -24.95 -3.82
C GLU A 57 -12.01 -24.62 -2.53
N GLY A 58 -12.43 -25.63 -1.77
CA GLY A 58 -13.10 -25.44 -0.47
C GLY A 58 -12.21 -24.78 0.60
N GLU A 59 -10.92 -25.14 0.66
CA GLU A 59 -9.94 -24.44 1.50
C GLU A 59 -9.80 -22.96 1.11
N THR A 60 -9.77 -22.67 -0.19
CA THR A 60 -9.62 -21.30 -0.70
C THR A 60 -10.85 -20.46 -0.38
N GLU A 61 -12.05 -20.99 -0.57
CA GLU A 61 -13.31 -20.32 -0.22
C GLU A 61 -13.36 -20.01 1.28
N SER A 62 -13.03 -20.99 2.12
CA SER A 62 -12.97 -20.82 3.59
C SER A 62 -11.98 -19.71 4.01
N LEU A 63 -10.82 -19.65 3.35
CA LEU A 63 -9.82 -18.61 3.61
C LEU A 63 -10.28 -17.24 3.14
N GLN A 64 -10.99 -17.14 2.02
CA GLN A 64 -11.58 -15.89 1.53
C GLN A 64 -12.63 -15.36 2.50
N ASP A 65 -13.50 -16.22 3.00
CA ASP A 65 -14.54 -15.86 4.00
C ASP A 65 -13.92 -15.36 5.31
N LEU A 66 -12.89 -16.05 5.79
CA LEU A 66 -12.16 -15.63 6.98
C LEU A 66 -11.48 -14.27 6.75
N ASN A 67 -10.82 -14.09 5.60
CA ASN A 67 -10.15 -12.84 5.25
C ASN A 67 -11.17 -11.68 5.20
N HIS A 68 -12.31 -11.87 4.55
CA HIS A 68 -13.38 -10.88 4.50
C HIS A 68 -13.88 -10.53 5.92
N THR A 69 -14.10 -11.54 6.76
CA THR A 69 -14.51 -11.33 8.15
C THR A 69 -13.49 -10.52 8.95
N LEU A 70 -12.18 -10.81 8.77
CA LEU A 70 -11.10 -10.08 9.43
C LEU A 70 -11.03 -8.63 8.95
N ILE A 71 -11.16 -8.37 7.64
CA ILE A 71 -11.22 -7.01 7.09
C ILE A 71 -12.38 -6.22 7.73
N VAL A 72 -13.56 -6.81 7.82
CA VAL A 72 -14.73 -6.13 8.42
C VAL A 72 -14.49 -5.83 9.90
N LYS A 73 -13.89 -6.74 10.67
CA LYS A 73 -13.57 -6.52 12.09
C LYS A 73 -12.49 -5.47 12.28
N GLU A 74 -11.43 -5.51 11.47
CA GLU A 74 -10.34 -4.54 11.49
C GLU A 74 -10.86 -3.13 11.21
N ARG A 75 -11.67 -2.95 10.16
CA ARG A 75 -12.31 -1.67 9.83
C ARG A 75 -13.11 -1.11 11.00
N LYS A 76 -13.99 -1.93 11.60
CA LYS A 76 -14.80 -1.50 12.76
C LYS A 76 -13.93 -1.07 13.95
N SER A 77 -12.90 -1.86 14.28
CA SER A 77 -12.00 -1.53 15.38
C SER A 77 -11.17 -0.27 15.08
N ASN A 78 -10.71 -0.10 13.84
CA ASN A 78 -9.99 1.09 13.43
C ASN A 78 -10.91 2.33 13.49
N ASP A 79 -12.16 2.24 13.05
CA ASP A 79 -13.12 3.33 13.13
C ASP A 79 -13.32 3.78 14.60
N GLU A 80 -13.54 2.85 15.52
CA GLU A 80 -13.64 3.16 16.96
C GLU A 80 -12.37 3.85 17.50
N LEU A 81 -11.18 3.39 17.10
CA LEU A 81 -9.91 3.99 17.50
C LEU A 81 -9.71 5.39 16.92
N GLN A 82 -10.13 5.63 15.67
CA GLN A 82 -10.07 6.95 15.04
C GLN A 82 -11.04 7.92 15.73
N GLU A 83 -12.27 7.49 16.04
CA GLU A 83 -13.23 8.31 16.77
C GLU A 83 -12.72 8.66 18.18
N ALA A 84 -12.16 7.68 18.91
CA ALA A 84 -11.53 7.93 20.21
C ALA A 84 -10.36 8.93 20.12
N ARG A 85 -9.55 8.86 19.04
CA ARG A 85 -8.45 9.81 18.79
C ARG A 85 -8.96 11.20 18.48
N LYS A 86 -9.97 11.33 17.62
CA LYS A 86 -10.60 12.62 17.28
C LYS A 86 -11.19 13.28 18.52
N GLU A 87 -11.90 12.52 19.35
CA GLU A 87 -12.48 13.01 20.59
C GLU A 87 -11.39 13.47 21.56
N LEU A 88 -10.32 12.69 21.73
CA LEU A 88 -9.19 13.08 22.59
C LEU A 88 -8.51 14.37 22.12
N ILE A 89 -8.32 14.54 20.80
CA ILE A 89 -7.82 15.77 20.21
C ILE A 89 -8.76 16.94 20.51
N SER A 90 -10.07 16.75 20.33
CA SER A 90 -11.11 17.74 20.65
C SER A 90 -11.02 18.20 22.11
N GLN A 91 -10.95 17.24 23.05
CA GLN A 91 -10.80 17.54 24.48
C GLN A 91 -9.50 18.28 24.78
N LEU A 92 -8.38 17.92 24.13
CA LEU A 92 -7.09 18.57 24.34
C LEU A 92 -7.06 20.01 23.80
N LYS A 93 -7.81 20.34 22.73
CA LYS A 93 -7.96 21.72 22.23
C LYS A 93 -8.48 22.65 23.34
N GLY A 94 -9.42 22.19 24.15
CA GLY A 94 -9.96 22.94 25.29
C GLY A 94 -9.01 23.10 26.48
N THR A 95 -7.84 22.46 26.50
CA THR A 95 -6.95 22.49 27.68
C THR A 95 -6.06 23.73 27.78
N GLY A 96 -5.87 24.48 26.68
CA GLY A 96 -5.17 25.78 26.65
C GLY A 96 -3.68 25.80 27.02
N ASN A 97 -3.08 24.67 27.45
CA ASN A 97 -1.69 24.64 27.89
C ASN A 97 -0.73 24.38 26.71
N SER A 98 -0.20 25.46 26.14
CA SER A 98 0.77 25.47 25.04
C SER A 98 2.13 24.84 25.40
N HIS A 99 2.47 24.73 26.69
CA HIS A 99 3.73 24.17 27.18
C HIS A 99 3.70 22.66 27.42
N ALA A 100 2.56 22.01 27.22
CA ALA A 100 2.49 20.56 27.32
C ALA A 100 3.25 19.87 26.17
N SER A 101 4.03 18.83 26.52
CA SER A 101 4.70 17.99 25.52
C SER A 101 3.72 17.22 24.65
N ILE A 102 2.60 16.75 25.22
CA ILE A 102 1.52 16.10 24.50
C ILE A 102 0.39 17.11 24.27
N ARG A 103 0.10 17.40 23.00
CA ARG A 103 -0.98 18.29 22.55
C ARG A 103 -1.35 17.96 21.11
N TYR A 104 -2.35 18.63 20.56
CA TYR A 104 -2.65 18.49 19.14
C TYR A 104 -1.66 19.33 18.30
N LYS A 105 -1.35 18.84 17.11
CA LYS A 105 -0.63 19.53 16.05
C LYS A 105 -1.53 19.66 14.83
N ARG A 106 -1.43 20.76 14.11
CA ARG A 106 -2.15 21.00 12.86
C ARG A 106 -1.20 20.69 11.71
N MET A 107 -1.32 19.49 11.16
CA MET A 107 -0.41 18.98 10.13
C MET A 107 -0.62 19.73 8.82
N GLY A 108 0.48 20.24 8.27
CA GLY A 108 0.47 21.05 7.06
C GLY A 108 0.01 22.49 7.27
N GLU A 109 -0.11 22.95 8.53
CA GLU A 109 -0.26 24.37 8.82
C GLU A 109 1.09 25.08 8.66
N LEU A 110 1.09 26.18 7.92
CA LEU A 110 2.31 26.98 7.70
C LEU A 110 2.61 27.83 8.95
N ASP A 111 3.82 27.72 9.49
CA ASP A 111 4.27 28.62 10.55
C ASP A 111 4.50 30.03 9.97
N SER A 112 3.75 31.00 10.46
CA SER A 112 3.83 32.39 10.02
C SER A 112 4.99 33.17 10.64
N LYS A 113 5.61 32.67 11.71
CA LYS A 113 6.69 33.39 12.42
C LYS A 113 7.89 33.71 11.51
N PRO A 114 8.42 32.79 10.69
CA PRO A 114 9.54 33.11 9.80
C PRO A 114 9.22 34.25 8.82
N PHE A 115 8.00 34.30 8.29
CA PHE A 115 7.56 35.39 7.41
C PHE A 115 7.52 36.73 8.15
N GLN A 116 7.02 36.74 9.40
CA GLN A 116 7.02 37.93 10.24
C GLN A 116 8.45 38.43 10.50
N GLU A 117 9.40 37.54 10.79
CA GLU A 117 10.80 37.92 11.01
C GLU A 117 11.47 38.49 9.75
N VAL A 118 11.19 37.94 8.57
CA VAL A 118 11.68 38.48 7.30
C VAL A 118 11.08 39.86 7.04
N CYS A 119 9.76 40.03 7.23
CA CYS A 119 9.09 41.30 7.03
C CYS A 119 9.57 42.38 8.01
N LYS A 120 9.82 42.04 9.28
CA LYS A 120 10.41 42.95 10.28
C LYS A 120 11.75 43.53 9.82
N LYS A 121 12.56 42.75 9.10
CA LYS A 121 13.86 43.17 8.56
C LYS A 121 13.72 44.00 7.28
N LYS A 122 12.76 43.69 6.41
CA LYS A 122 12.59 44.36 5.11
C LYS A 122 11.83 45.69 5.18
N TYR A 123 10.83 45.78 6.04
CA TYR A 123 9.92 46.93 6.11
C TYR A 123 10.15 47.74 7.39
N SER A 124 9.83 49.03 7.38
CA SER A 124 10.02 49.92 8.55
C SER A 124 8.71 50.17 9.32
N GLY A 125 7.57 50.25 8.63
CA GLY A 125 6.27 50.48 9.25
C GLY A 125 5.69 49.22 9.91
N ARG A 126 5.15 49.33 11.13
CA ARG A 126 4.54 48.19 11.83
C ARG A 126 3.39 47.58 11.03
N GLU A 127 2.43 48.40 10.61
CA GLU A 127 1.25 47.93 9.86
C GLU A 127 1.66 47.30 8.51
N GLU A 128 2.61 47.93 7.82
CA GLU A 128 3.15 47.40 6.56
C GLU A 128 3.81 46.01 6.76
N ARG A 129 4.62 45.85 7.81
CA ARG A 129 5.24 44.55 8.16
C ARG A 129 4.20 43.47 8.36
N ASP A 130 3.16 43.75 9.13
CA ASP A 130 2.13 42.78 9.49
C ASP A 130 1.29 42.39 8.26
N VAL A 131 0.89 43.37 7.45
CA VAL A 131 0.16 43.11 6.19
C VAL A 131 1.02 42.29 5.23
N LYS A 132 2.28 42.66 5.02
CA LYS A 132 3.18 41.94 4.10
C LYS A 132 3.47 40.52 4.57
N ALA A 133 3.62 40.30 5.87
CA ALA A 133 3.80 38.96 6.41
C ALA A 133 2.57 38.09 6.16
N LEU A 134 1.36 38.62 6.36
CA LEU A 134 0.11 37.92 6.10
C LEU A 134 -0.09 37.60 4.62
N GLU A 135 0.18 38.57 3.74
CA GLU A 135 0.12 38.37 2.28
C GLU A 135 1.05 37.24 1.83
N LEU A 136 2.31 37.25 2.28
CA LEU A 136 3.28 36.22 1.95
C LEU A 136 2.90 34.85 2.52
N CYS A 137 2.47 34.78 3.78
CA CYS A 137 2.01 33.52 4.37
C CYS A 137 0.85 32.94 3.55
N SER A 138 -0.15 33.77 3.23
CA SER A 138 -1.36 33.34 2.50
C SER A 138 -1.04 32.87 1.09
N LEU A 139 -0.12 33.54 0.40
CA LEU A 139 0.38 33.12 -0.91
C LEU A 139 0.98 31.70 -0.84
N TRP A 140 1.85 31.46 0.13
CA TRP A 140 2.50 30.16 0.28
C TRP A 140 1.56 29.07 0.78
N GLU A 141 0.61 29.38 1.65
CA GLU A 141 -0.47 28.46 1.98
C GLU A 141 -1.29 28.05 0.75
N GLY A 142 -1.54 29.00 -0.16
CA GLY A 142 -2.20 28.73 -1.44
C GLY A 142 -1.40 27.75 -2.30
N HIS A 143 -0.08 27.95 -2.41
CA HIS A 143 0.80 27.02 -3.12
C HIS A 143 0.81 25.63 -2.46
N ILE A 144 0.96 25.55 -1.14
CA ILE A 144 0.98 24.27 -0.39
C ILE A 144 -0.29 23.45 -0.63
N LYS A 145 -1.44 24.10 -0.77
CA LYS A 145 -2.74 23.47 -1.00
C LYS A 145 -3.01 23.13 -2.47
N ASP A 146 -2.21 23.65 -3.40
CA ASP A 146 -2.37 23.39 -4.83
C ASP A 146 -1.95 21.95 -5.18
N SER A 147 -2.90 21.14 -5.60
CA SER A 147 -2.65 19.76 -6.03
C SER A 147 -1.83 19.67 -7.32
N ASN A 148 -1.77 20.74 -8.13
CA ASN A 148 -0.97 20.76 -9.35
C ASN A 148 0.52 21.03 -9.08
N TRP A 149 0.88 21.42 -7.86
CA TRP A 149 2.26 21.66 -7.47
C TRP A 149 2.74 20.61 -6.47
N PHE A 150 3.57 19.69 -6.97
CA PHE A 150 4.10 18.56 -6.22
C PHE A 150 5.64 18.54 -6.28
N PRO A 151 6.32 19.34 -5.43
CA PRO A 151 7.77 19.50 -5.45
C PRO A 151 8.47 18.35 -4.71
N PHE A 152 8.19 17.10 -5.10
CA PHE A 152 8.76 15.91 -4.49
C PHE A 152 9.38 14.97 -5.53
N VAL A 153 10.45 14.29 -5.13
CA VAL A 153 11.11 13.24 -5.91
C VAL A 153 11.18 11.95 -5.09
N ASN A 154 11.10 10.82 -5.77
CA ASN A 154 11.29 9.50 -5.17
C ASN A 154 12.79 9.18 -5.10
N VAL A 155 13.30 8.98 -3.89
CA VAL A 155 14.70 8.61 -3.64
C VAL A 155 14.75 7.18 -3.12
N GLU A 156 15.58 6.34 -3.72
CA GLU A 156 15.81 4.97 -3.27
C GLU A 156 16.62 4.99 -1.96
N ILE A 157 16.11 4.32 -0.92
CA ILE A 157 16.78 4.16 0.39
C ILE A 157 17.27 2.71 0.59
N GLY A 158 17.19 1.87 -0.46
CA GLY A 158 17.66 0.48 -0.48
C GLY A 158 16.55 -0.55 -0.40
N ASN A 159 16.87 -1.80 -0.77
CA ASN A 159 15.94 -2.93 -0.86
C ASN A 159 14.67 -2.63 -1.68
N ASN A 160 14.81 -1.88 -2.78
CA ASN A 160 13.68 -1.47 -3.63
C ASN A 160 12.61 -0.64 -2.88
N ASN A 161 12.99 0.02 -1.79
CA ASN A 161 12.16 0.98 -1.07
C ASN A 161 12.50 2.41 -1.47
N TYR A 162 11.46 3.19 -1.75
CA TYR A 162 11.55 4.59 -2.15
C TYR A 162 10.88 5.48 -1.10
N LYS A 163 11.39 6.70 -0.94
CA LYS A 163 10.77 7.73 -0.12
C LYS A 163 10.68 9.03 -0.89
N GLU A 164 9.53 9.69 -0.74
CA GLU A 164 9.31 11.03 -1.25
C GLU A 164 10.11 12.03 -0.41
N MET A 165 10.99 12.77 -1.09
CA MET A 165 11.78 13.87 -0.53
C MET A 165 11.51 15.14 -1.33
N ILE A 166 11.71 16.29 -0.70
CA ILE A 166 11.60 17.59 -1.39
C ILE A 166 12.57 17.61 -2.59
N ASP A 167 12.08 18.08 -3.73
CA ASP A 167 12.92 18.28 -4.91
C ASP A 167 13.76 19.57 -4.76
N ASP A 168 15.06 19.40 -4.54
CA ASP A 168 16.02 20.52 -4.47
C ASP A 168 16.12 21.31 -5.79
N LYS A 169 15.57 20.80 -6.90
CA LYS A 169 15.53 21.49 -8.19
C LYS A 169 14.23 22.26 -8.42
N ASP A 170 13.26 22.22 -7.51
CA ASP A 170 12.00 22.94 -7.69
C ASP A 170 12.24 24.46 -7.74
N ASP A 171 11.83 25.08 -8.86
CA ASP A 171 12.06 26.50 -9.12
C ASP A 171 11.40 27.41 -8.09
N LYS A 172 10.18 27.07 -7.61
CA LYS A 172 9.46 27.90 -6.65
C LYS A 172 10.13 27.85 -5.28
N LEU A 173 10.52 26.67 -4.81
CA LEU A 173 11.23 26.49 -3.55
C LEU A 173 12.62 27.13 -3.58
N ASN A 174 13.32 27.05 -4.72
CA ASN A 174 14.61 27.74 -4.88
C ASN A 174 14.47 29.26 -4.86
N ARG A 175 13.46 29.83 -5.53
CA ARG A 175 13.15 31.27 -5.45
C ARG A 175 12.76 31.68 -4.03
N LEU A 176 11.90 30.91 -3.36
CA LEU A 176 11.52 31.14 -1.96
C LEU A 176 12.74 31.27 -1.05
N ARG A 177 13.67 30.33 -1.18
CA ARG A 177 14.89 30.29 -0.38
C ARG A 177 15.77 31.51 -0.63
N ASN A 178 15.94 31.90 -1.89
CA ASN A 178 16.74 33.06 -2.27
C ASN A 178 16.11 34.38 -1.82
N ASP A 179 14.79 34.53 -1.93
CA ASP A 179 14.09 35.79 -1.68
C ASP A 179 13.76 36.02 -0.19
N LEU A 180 13.46 34.95 0.54
CA LEU A 180 12.95 34.99 1.92
C LEU A 180 13.81 34.22 2.92
N GLY A 181 14.82 33.47 2.47
CA GLY A 181 15.81 32.81 3.33
C GLY A 181 15.41 31.42 3.82
N ASP A 182 16.37 30.75 4.48
CA ASP A 182 16.27 29.35 4.91
C ASP A 182 15.16 29.07 5.92
N ASP A 183 14.84 30.03 6.79
CA ASP A 183 13.81 29.83 7.82
C ASP A 183 12.41 29.72 7.22
N VAL A 184 12.12 30.55 6.22
CA VAL A 184 10.86 30.50 5.47
C VAL A 184 10.81 29.24 4.60
N PHE A 185 11.91 28.92 3.90
CA PHE A 185 12.04 27.68 3.15
C PHE A 185 11.75 26.44 4.01
N ARG A 186 12.34 26.38 5.22
CA ARG A 186 12.13 25.27 6.15
C ARG A 186 10.68 25.18 6.65
N ALA A 187 10.03 26.32 6.92
CA ALA A 187 8.63 26.33 7.32
C ALA A 187 7.70 25.83 6.20
N VAL A 188 7.92 26.28 4.96
CA VAL A 188 7.14 25.84 3.79
C VAL A 188 7.35 24.37 3.49
N THR A 189 8.61 23.90 3.47
CA THR A 189 8.91 22.49 3.20
C THR A 189 8.39 21.57 4.30
N THR A 190 8.47 21.97 5.58
CA THR A 190 7.86 21.22 6.69
C THR A 190 6.34 21.09 6.48
N ALA A 191 5.66 22.20 6.17
CA ALA A 191 4.22 22.18 5.92
C ALA A 191 3.85 21.34 4.68
N LEU A 192 4.64 21.39 3.61
CA LEU A 192 4.47 20.53 2.42
C LEU A 192 4.58 19.05 2.76
N THR A 193 5.65 18.65 3.47
CA THR A 193 5.88 17.27 3.85
C THR A 193 4.77 16.75 4.76
N GLU A 194 4.36 17.53 5.76
CA GLU A 194 3.24 17.17 6.64
C GLU A 194 1.91 17.08 5.88
N MET A 195 1.65 17.99 4.94
CA MET A 195 0.44 17.94 4.12
C MET A 195 0.39 16.66 3.29
N ASN A 196 1.52 16.26 2.72
CA ASN A 196 1.61 15.04 1.93
C ASN A 196 1.47 13.78 2.80
N GLU A 197 2.18 13.71 3.94
CA GLU A 197 2.13 12.55 4.84
C GLU A 197 0.75 12.33 5.45
N TYR A 198 0.04 13.40 5.84
CA TYR A 198 -1.22 13.27 6.58
C TYR A 198 -2.47 13.44 5.72
N ASN A 199 -2.38 14.11 4.57
CA ASN A 199 -3.53 14.36 3.71
C ASN A 199 -3.17 14.70 2.25
N ALA A 200 -2.34 13.88 1.60
CA ALA A 200 -1.88 14.10 0.22
C ALA A 200 -3.02 14.43 -0.75
N SER A 201 -4.10 13.65 -0.75
CA SER A 201 -5.20 13.83 -1.70
C SER A 201 -6.11 15.01 -1.34
N GLY A 202 -6.38 15.23 -0.04
CA GLY A 202 -7.32 16.26 0.40
C GLY A 202 -6.71 17.66 0.51
N ARG A 203 -5.39 17.76 0.72
CA ARG A 203 -4.64 19.02 0.82
C ARG A 203 -5.23 20.03 1.82
N TYR A 204 -5.89 19.54 2.88
CA TYR A 204 -6.36 20.35 4.00
C TYR A 204 -5.68 19.96 5.31
N ILE A 205 -5.61 20.93 6.23
CA ILE A 205 -4.95 20.76 7.52
C ILE A 205 -5.70 19.72 8.36
N VAL A 206 -4.97 18.71 8.85
CA VAL A 206 -5.50 17.68 9.75
C VAL A 206 -4.95 17.87 11.15
N ALA A 207 -5.81 17.78 12.16
CA ALA A 207 -5.36 17.78 13.55
C ALA A 207 -4.90 16.38 13.95
N GLU A 208 -3.69 16.28 14.51
CA GLU A 208 -3.13 15.01 14.96
C GLU A 208 -2.67 15.12 16.43
N LEU A 209 -2.73 14.01 17.16
CA LEU A 209 -2.21 13.92 18.51
C LEU A 209 -0.68 13.80 18.44
N TRP A 210 0.04 14.75 19.03
CA TRP A 210 1.48 14.89 18.82
C TRP A 210 2.26 14.98 20.13
N ASN A 211 3.43 14.33 20.13
CA ASN A 211 4.45 14.49 21.16
C ASN A 211 5.50 15.47 20.66
N PHE A 212 5.44 16.72 21.12
CA PHE A 212 6.38 17.78 20.76
C PHE A 212 7.75 17.63 21.40
N LYS A 213 7.92 16.74 22.39
CA LYS A 213 9.23 16.43 22.96
C LYS A 213 9.99 15.41 22.13
N GLU A 214 9.28 14.43 21.57
CA GLU A 214 9.85 13.34 20.79
C GLU A 214 9.65 13.50 19.27
N GLU A 215 9.03 14.61 18.85
CA GLU A 215 8.78 14.95 17.45
C GLU A 215 8.10 13.84 16.64
N ARG A 216 7.12 13.17 17.28
CA ARG A 216 6.37 12.07 16.67
C ARG A 216 4.90 12.10 17.02
N ARG A 217 4.12 11.30 16.30
CA ARG A 217 2.72 11.01 16.65
C ARG A 217 2.66 10.46 18.06
N ALA A 218 1.79 11.05 18.87
CA ALA A 218 1.52 10.57 20.22
C ALA A 218 0.48 9.45 20.19
N THR A 219 0.64 8.53 21.13
CA THR A 219 -0.27 7.42 21.37
C THR A 219 -1.52 7.90 22.11
N LEU A 220 -2.63 7.17 21.99
CA LEU A 220 -3.84 7.42 22.78
C LEU A 220 -3.54 7.39 24.28
N LYS A 221 -2.66 6.47 24.72
CA LYS A 221 -2.21 6.37 26.11
C LYS A 221 -1.57 7.66 26.61
N GLU A 222 -0.61 8.21 25.86
CA GLU A 222 0.05 9.49 26.19
C GLU A 222 -0.99 10.64 26.29
N GLY A 223 -1.93 10.71 25.36
CA GLY A 223 -2.98 11.73 25.38
C GLY A 223 -3.95 11.58 26.56
N ILE A 224 -4.36 10.35 26.91
CA ILE A 224 -5.22 10.06 28.07
C ILE A 224 -4.50 10.45 29.37
N GLN A 225 -3.23 10.07 29.53
CA GLN A 225 -2.42 10.44 30.69
C GLN A 225 -2.33 11.96 30.84
N ARG A 226 -2.11 12.67 29.74
CA ARG A 226 -2.08 14.14 29.68
C ARG A 226 -3.43 14.76 30.06
N LEU A 227 -4.54 14.23 29.55
CA LEU A 227 -5.88 14.73 29.87
C LEU A 227 -6.23 14.49 31.34
N SER A 228 -5.91 13.30 31.87
CA SER A 228 -6.09 12.94 33.27
C SER A 228 -5.31 13.86 34.20
N LYS A 229 -4.02 14.11 33.91
CA LYS A 229 -3.19 15.06 34.67
C LYS A 229 -3.80 16.47 34.68
N TYR A 230 -4.29 16.95 33.54
CA TYR A 230 -4.96 18.25 33.45
C TYR A 230 -6.22 18.33 34.29
N LYS A 231 -7.10 17.32 34.22
CA LYS A 231 -8.33 17.28 35.01
C LYS A 231 -8.04 17.23 36.52
N ARG A 232 -6.95 16.58 36.94
CA ARG A 232 -6.50 16.58 38.34
C ARG A 232 -6.00 17.94 38.82
N MET A 233 -5.36 18.73 37.96
CA MET A 233 -4.86 20.07 38.33
C MET A 233 -5.97 21.13 38.37
N LYS A 234 -7.14 20.85 37.77
CA LYS A 234 -8.31 21.74 37.78
C LYS A 234 -9.29 21.47 38.92
N LYS A 235 -9.11 20.38 39.67
CA LYS A 235 -9.83 20.09 40.91
C LYS A 235 -9.06 20.66 42.07
#